data_AF-A0A8S1KLP0-F1
#
_entry.id   AF-A0A8S1KLP0-F1
#
_cell.length_a   1.000
_cell.length_b   1.000
_cell.length_c   1.000
_cell.angle_alpha   90.00
_cell.angle_beta   90.00
_cell.angle_gamma   90.00
#
_symmetry.space_group_name_H-M   'P 1'
#
loop_
_entity.id
_entity.type
_entity.pdbx_description
1 polymer ?
#
loop_
_entity_poly.entity_id
_entity_poly.type
_entity_poly.pdbx_seq_one_letter_code
_entity_poly.pdbx_strand_id
1 'polypeptide(L)'
;MAKQQGAGSLWNPNSWHWEEKNYTPISKQLIESKIKSCKVESGDITLLNQEVKSITGDAQINIRKGKQVLIYDFDIEVEWHGVNKDHEAEGTYKIKDLNSLDNDFELIHISCNTKTAISDKCKDLIKKDMFKKLKEAFTTLMQEIGQYESDPEKLKKDQEARRIAEEQVRLAKEQNGELKEKIFYEQKLKEQQMKQEFSQFAQK
;
A
#
# COMPACT_ATOMS: atom_id res chain seq x y z
N MET A 1 -3.20 19.36 7.95
CA MET A 1 -2.46 18.43 7.07
C MET A 1 -3.22 18.31 5.75
N ALA A 2 -2.55 18.38 4.61
CA ALA A 2 -3.19 18.15 3.32
C ALA A 2 -3.80 16.73 3.31
N LYS A 3 -5.04 16.58 2.82
CA LYS A 3 -5.65 15.26 2.70
C LYS A 3 -4.82 14.45 1.70
N GLN A 4 -4.37 13.28 2.12
CA GLN A 4 -3.69 12.31 1.27
C GLN A 4 -4.58 11.98 0.07
N GLN A 5 -4.04 12.23 -1.13
CA GLN A 5 -4.73 12.13 -2.41
C GLN A 5 -4.01 11.07 -3.23
N GLY A 6 -4.75 10.11 -3.78
CA GLY A 6 -4.21 9.10 -4.67
C GLY A 6 -5.06 8.99 -5.92
N ALA A 7 -4.48 8.43 -6.97
CA ALA A 7 -5.17 8.20 -8.23
C ALA A 7 -5.41 6.70 -8.42
N GLY A 8 -6.65 6.31 -8.70
CA GLY A 8 -6.95 4.93 -9.11
C GLY A 8 -6.29 4.60 -10.46
N SER A 9 -6.37 3.36 -10.90
CA SER A 9 -5.89 2.99 -12.23
C SER A 9 -6.66 3.69 -13.35
N LEU A 10 -6.04 3.77 -14.53
CA LEU A 10 -6.62 4.37 -15.72
C LEU A 10 -7.88 3.64 -16.21
N TRP A 11 -7.94 2.31 -16.05
CA TRP A 11 -9.11 1.50 -16.40
C TRP A 11 -10.28 1.67 -15.42
N ASN A 12 -10.05 2.27 -14.24
CA ASN A 12 -11.01 2.40 -13.16
C ASN A 12 -11.52 3.85 -13.05
N PRO A 13 -12.47 4.26 -13.93
CA PRO A 13 -12.99 5.61 -13.93
C PRO A 13 -13.63 5.94 -12.58
N ASN A 14 -13.35 7.15 -12.09
CA ASN A 14 -13.84 7.66 -10.79
C ASN A 14 -13.50 6.80 -9.56
N SER A 15 -12.62 5.80 -9.71
CA SER A 15 -12.31 4.81 -8.67
C SER A 15 -13.56 4.16 -8.07
N TRP A 16 -14.51 3.77 -8.93
CA TRP A 16 -15.74 3.10 -8.52
C TRP A 16 -15.57 1.60 -8.31
N HIS A 17 -14.61 1.00 -9.01
CA HIS A 17 -14.23 -0.39 -8.79
C HIS A 17 -13.22 -0.47 -7.66
N TRP A 18 -13.36 -1.52 -6.85
CA TRP A 18 -12.37 -1.85 -5.82
C TRP A 18 -11.04 -2.18 -6.49
N GLU A 19 -9.97 -1.56 -6.02
CA GLU A 19 -8.63 -1.73 -6.57
C GLU A 19 -7.62 -1.62 -5.43
N GLU A 20 -7.02 -2.76 -5.11
CA GLU A 20 -5.99 -2.89 -4.07
C GLU A 20 -4.61 -2.72 -4.69
N LYS A 21 -3.87 -1.74 -4.20
CA LYS A 21 -2.44 -1.60 -4.51
C LYS A 21 -1.64 -2.17 -3.36
N ASN A 22 -0.75 -3.12 -3.66
CA ASN A 22 0.11 -3.76 -2.68
C ASN A 22 1.21 -2.80 -2.20
N TYR A 23 1.20 -2.48 -0.91
CA TYR A 23 2.18 -1.66 -0.21
C TYR A 23 2.98 -2.43 0.85
N THR A 24 2.81 -3.76 0.89
CA THR A 24 3.50 -4.65 1.84
C THR A 24 5.01 -4.48 1.84
N PRO A 25 5.73 -4.47 0.69
CA PRO A 25 7.20 -4.40 0.71
C PRO A 25 7.73 -3.12 1.35
N ILE A 26 7.14 -1.97 0.99
CA ILE A 26 7.53 -0.66 1.53
C ILE A 26 7.19 -0.57 3.02
N SER A 27 6.01 -1.05 3.41
CA SER A 27 5.57 -1.03 4.80
C SER A 27 6.50 -1.87 5.68
N LYS A 28 6.92 -3.05 5.23
CA LYS A 28 7.90 -3.90 5.93
C LYS A 28 9.23 -3.18 6.13
N GLN A 29 9.75 -2.50 5.10
CA GLN A 29 11.00 -1.73 5.19
C GLN A 29 10.89 -0.57 6.21
N LEU A 30 9.79 0.17 6.19
CA LEU A 30 9.56 1.28 7.13
C LEU A 30 9.42 0.79 8.57
N ILE A 31 8.66 -0.30 8.78
CA ILE A 31 8.49 -0.92 10.10
C ILE A 31 9.85 -1.38 10.63
N GLU A 32 10.63 -2.10 9.82
CA GLU A 32 11.97 -2.57 10.20
C GLU A 32 12.89 -1.40 10.59
N SER A 33 12.92 -0.34 9.78
CA SER A 33 13.71 0.87 10.06
C SER A 33 13.31 1.53 11.39
N LYS A 34 12.01 1.68 11.63
CA LYS A 34 11.48 2.26 12.88
C LYS A 34 11.83 1.41 14.10
N ILE A 35 11.68 0.10 14.03
CA ILE A 35 12.03 -0.82 15.12
C ILE A 35 13.53 -0.72 15.43
N LYS A 36 14.39 -0.78 14.41
CA LYS A 36 15.85 -0.69 14.58
C LYS A 36 16.31 0.67 15.14
N SER A 37 15.55 1.74 14.90
CA SER A 37 15.84 3.06 15.46
C SER A 37 15.51 3.19 16.96
N CYS A 38 14.73 2.26 17.51
CA CYS A 38 14.32 2.32 18.92
C CYS A 38 15.43 1.84 19.85
N LYS A 39 15.76 2.70 20.82
CA LYS A 39 16.72 2.45 21.88
C LYS A 39 16.15 2.94 23.21
N VAL A 40 16.38 2.18 24.26
CA VAL A 40 15.97 2.52 25.64
C VAL A 40 17.22 2.55 26.52
N GLU A 41 17.40 3.65 27.24
CA GLU A 41 18.45 3.79 28.25
C GLU A 41 17.78 4.01 29.61
N SER A 42 18.10 3.17 30.59
CA SER A 42 17.52 3.26 31.94
C SER A 42 18.56 2.94 33.01
N GLY A 43 19.13 4.00 33.58
CA GLY A 43 20.23 3.90 34.53
C GLY A 43 21.51 3.43 33.85
N ASP A 44 22.00 2.27 34.24
CA ASP A 44 23.21 1.65 33.70
C ASP A 44 22.95 0.69 32.53
N ILE A 45 21.68 0.41 32.21
CA ILE A 45 21.29 -0.52 31.14
C ILE A 45 20.95 0.24 29.87
N THR A 46 21.56 -0.19 28.77
CA THR A 46 21.19 0.17 27.41
C THR A 46 20.53 -1.02 26.73
N LEU A 47 19.31 -0.85 26.23
CA LEU A 47 18.53 -1.85 25.51
C LEU A 47 18.28 -1.39 24.07
N LEU A 48 18.56 -2.26 23.11
CA LEU A 48 18.43 -2.01 21.67
C LEU A 48 17.78 -3.19 20.95
N ASN A 49 17.08 -2.90 19.86
CA ASN A 49 16.60 -3.91 18.92
C ASN A 49 17.74 -4.27 17.95
N GLN A 50 18.20 -5.51 17.98
CA GLN A 50 19.35 -5.98 17.22
C GLN A 50 18.95 -6.37 15.79
N GLU A 51 17.93 -7.21 15.66
CA GLU A 51 17.45 -7.71 14.37
C GLU A 51 15.94 -7.87 14.36
N VAL A 52 15.32 -7.67 13.20
CA VAL A 52 13.92 -8.02 12.96
C VAL A 52 13.89 -9.35 12.21
N LYS A 53 13.55 -10.45 12.90
CA LYS A 53 13.60 -11.80 12.32
C LYS A 53 12.57 -12.02 11.23
N SER A 54 11.37 -11.51 11.46
CA SER A 54 10.26 -11.69 10.53
C SER A 54 9.26 -10.57 10.67
N ILE A 55 8.66 -10.20 9.55
CA ILE A 55 7.48 -9.34 9.48
C ILE A 55 6.47 -10.09 8.61
N THR A 56 5.38 -10.54 9.24
CA THR A 56 4.31 -11.32 8.60
C THR A 56 3.05 -10.46 8.56
N GLY A 57 2.33 -10.51 7.45
CA GLY A 57 1.18 -9.64 7.21
C GLY A 57 1.32 -8.84 5.92
N ASP A 58 0.38 -7.93 5.73
CA ASP A 58 0.19 -7.19 4.49
C ASP A 58 -0.22 -5.74 4.72
N ALA A 59 0.02 -4.94 3.69
CA ALA A 59 -0.43 -3.57 3.62
C ALA A 59 -0.94 -3.27 2.21
N GLN A 60 -2.07 -2.59 2.15
CA GLN A 60 -2.71 -2.22 0.91
C GLN A 60 -3.31 -0.82 0.96
N ILE A 61 -3.21 -0.11 -0.15
CA ILE A 61 -3.89 1.17 -0.34
C ILE A 61 -4.99 1.00 -1.38
N ASN A 62 -6.18 1.43 -1.00
CA ASN A 62 -7.34 1.53 -1.87
C ASN A 62 -7.68 2.99 -2.11
N ILE A 63 -8.04 3.35 -3.35
CA ILE A 63 -8.52 4.70 -3.67
C ILE A 63 -10.04 4.66 -3.75
N ARG A 64 -10.73 5.37 -2.85
CA ARG A 64 -12.19 5.46 -2.83
C ARG A 64 -12.65 6.90 -2.83
N LYS A 65 -13.43 7.29 -3.84
CA LYS A 65 -13.93 8.67 -4.02
C LYS A 65 -12.79 9.71 -3.94
N GLY A 66 -11.64 9.41 -4.55
CA GLY A 66 -10.45 10.28 -4.55
C GLY A 66 -9.68 10.34 -3.23
N LYS A 67 -10.00 9.49 -2.25
CA LYS A 67 -9.27 9.39 -0.98
C LYS A 67 -8.54 8.06 -0.88
N GLN A 68 -7.33 8.11 -0.36
CA GLN A 68 -6.59 6.91 0.02
C GLN A 68 -7.19 6.30 1.29
N VAL A 69 -7.35 4.98 1.29
CA VAL A 69 -7.68 4.15 2.43
C VAL A 69 -6.54 3.14 2.56
N LEU A 70 -5.66 3.38 3.52
CA LEU A 70 -4.57 2.47 3.87
C LEU A 70 -5.08 1.48 4.91
N ILE A 71 -4.89 0.20 4.62
CA ILE A 71 -5.13 -0.89 5.57
C ILE A 71 -3.82 -1.66 5.69
N TYR A 72 -3.39 -1.91 6.91
CA TYR A 72 -2.28 -2.82 7.19
C TYR A 72 -2.55 -3.60 8.47
N ASP A 73 -1.95 -4.79 8.53
CA ASP A 73 -1.91 -5.67 9.69
C ASP A 73 -0.58 -6.43 9.66
N PHE A 74 0.20 -6.35 10.74
CA PHE A 74 1.50 -7.00 10.84
C PHE A 74 1.75 -7.64 12.21
N ASP A 75 2.34 -8.83 12.16
CA ASP A 75 3.02 -9.50 13.25
C ASP A 75 4.53 -9.48 13.03
N ILE A 76 5.29 -9.07 14.03
CA ILE A 76 6.74 -8.90 13.94
C ILE A 76 7.43 -9.68 15.05
N GLU A 77 8.53 -10.35 14.73
CA GLU A 77 9.45 -10.95 15.70
C GLU A 77 10.77 -10.19 15.72
N VAL A 78 11.19 -9.75 16.91
CA VAL A 78 12.35 -8.87 17.11
C VAL A 78 13.33 -9.52 18.09
N GLU A 79 14.61 -9.49 17.75
CA GLU A 79 15.72 -9.75 18.67
C GLU A 79 16.13 -8.47 19.38
N TRP A 80 16.34 -8.57 20.69
CA TRP A 80 16.80 -7.47 21.51
C TRP A 80 18.10 -7.84 22.22
N HIS A 81 18.91 -6.82 22.45
CA HIS A 81 20.16 -6.92 23.20
C HIS A 81 20.20 -5.81 24.26
N GLY A 82 20.50 -6.20 25.49
CA GLY A 82 20.61 -5.32 26.65
C GLY A 82 21.98 -5.46 27.28
N VAL A 83 22.63 -4.35 27.59
CA VAL A 83 23.99 -4.33 28.13
C VAL A 83 24.11 -3.32 29.26
N ASN A 84 24.86 -3.67 30.29
CA ASN A 84 25.44 -2.73 31.25
C ASN A 84 26.96 -2.96 31.35
N LYS A 85 27.63 -2.34 32.33
CA LYS A 85 29.10 -2.44 32.46
C LYS A 85 29.62 -3.87 32.68
N ASP A 86 28.83 -4.73 33.30
CA ASP A 86 29.28 -6.02 33.84
C ASP A 86 28.58 -7.22 33.19
N HIS A 87 27.42 -7.01 32.57
CA HIS A 87 26.54 -8.08 32.07
C HIS A 87 25.88 -7.70 30.75
N GLU A 88 25.59 -8.73 29.96
CA GLU A 88 24.78 -8.66 28.76
C GLU A 88 23.56 -9.59 28.89
N ALA A 89 22.48 -9.24 28.22
CA ALA A 89 21.27 -10.04 28.11
C ALA A 89 20.70 -9.93 26.70
N GLU A 90 20.19 -11.04 26.16
CA GLU A 90 19.62 -11.08 24.83
C GLU A 90 18.38 -11.96 24.81
N GLY A 91 17.50 -11.74 23.84
CA GLY A 91 16.29 -12.52 23.70
C GLY A 91 15.42 -12.03 22.56
N THR A 92 14.16 -12.44 22.59
CA THR A 92 13.17 -12.04 21.59
C THR A 92 11.91 -11.48 22.22
N TYR A 93 11.18 -10.67 21.46
CA TYR A 93 9.77 -10.38 21.72
C TYR A 93 9.01 -10.34 20.40
N LYS A 94 7.67 -10.42 20.48
CA LYS A 94 6.80 -10.28 19.31
C LYS A 94 5.91 -9.06 19.46
N ILE A 95 5.78 -8.31 18.38
CA ILE A 95 4.78 -7.27 18.20
C ILE A 95 3.60 -7.95 17.50
N LYS A 96 2.44 -7.99 18.15
CA LYS A 96 1.22 -8.62 17.63
C LYS A 96 0.19 -7.56 17.26
N ASP A 97 -0.51 -7.78 16.15
CA ASP A 97 -1.67 -6.99 15.71
C ASP A 97 -1.36 -5.50 15.48
N LEU A 98 -0.17 -5.19 14.93
CA LEU A 98 0.16 -3.83 14.48
C LEU A 98 -0.73 -3.47 13.30
N ASN A 99 -1.81 -2.75 13.57
CA ASN A 99 -2.87 -2.52 12.59
C ASN A 99 -3.16 -1.04 12.34
N SER A 100 -3.76 -0.76 11.18
CA SER A 100 -4.03 0.60 10.70
C SER A 100 -5.22 1.34 11.34
N LEU A 101 -6.07 0.66 12.11
CA LEU A 101 -7.33 1.25 12.62
C LEU A 101 -7.08 2.15 13.82
N ASP A 102 -6.29 1.67 14.77
CA ASP A 102 -5.95 2.36 16.01
C ASP A 102 -4.44 2.56 16.17
N ASN A 103 -3.62 1.99 15.28
CA ASN A 103 -2.17 1.95 15.42
C ASN A 103 -1.75 1.40 16.80
N ASP A 104 -2.56 0.49 17.33
CA ASP A 104 -2.28 -0.26 18.54
C ASP A 104 -1.60 -1.58 18.19
N PHE A 105 -0.96 -2.16 19.20
CA PHE A 105 -0.28 -3.46 19.12
C PHE A 105 0.03 -3.94 20.54
N GLU A 106 0.30 -5.23 20.66
CA GLU A 106 0.74 -5.83 21.92
C GLU A 106 2.17 -6.34 21.81
N LEU A 107 2.93 -6.25 22.91
CA LEU A 107 4.20 -6.98 23.04
C LEU A 107 3.96 -8.29 23.78
N ILE A 108 4.15 -9.39 23.07
CA ILE A 108 3.95 -10.74 23.59
C ILE A 108 5.23 -11.57 23.45
N HIS A 109 5.25 -12.76 24.08
CA HIS A 109 6.36 -13.71 24.00
C HIS A 109 7.75 -13.10 24.32
N ILE A 110 7.82 -12.19 25.30
CA ILE A 110 9.09 -11.59 25.73
C ILE A 110 9.93 -12.67 26.43
N SER A 111 10.96 -13.12 25.73
CA SER A 111 11.90 -14.15 26.16
C SER A 111 13.28 -13.56 26.41
N CYS A 112 14.10 -14.27 27.19
CA CYS A 112 15.51 -13.96 27.37
C CYS A 112 16.28 -15.28 27.36
N ASN A 113 17.25 -15.39 26.46
CA ASN A 113 18.03 -16.60 26.23
C ASN A 113 19.17 -16.72 27.24
N THR A 114 19.63 -15.58 27.77
CA THR A 114 20.71 -15.49 28.76
C THR A 114 20.14 -15.18 30.14
N LYS A 115 20.72 -15.79 31.19
CA LYS A 115 20.36 -15.53 32.59
C LYS A 115 21.48 -14.77 33.26
N THR A 116 21.35 -13.45 33.30
CA THR A 116 22.30 -12.53 33.95
C THR A 116 21.57 -11.60 34.92
N ALA A 117 22.32 -10.81 35.68
CA ALA A 117 21.75 -9.90 36.68
C ALA A 117 20.79 -8.84 36.08
N ILE A 118 20.87 -8.58 34.77
CA ILE A 118 20.05 -7.59 34.08
C ILE A 118 18.86 -8.20 33.32
N SER A 119 18.77 -9.54 33.18
CA SER A 119 17.78 -10.20 32.33
C SER A 119 16.32 -9.82 32.65
N ASP A 120 15.93 -9.85 33.93
CA ASP A 120 14.54 -9.54 34.31
C ASP A 120 14.25 -8.04 34.19
N LYS A 121 15.22 -7.19 34.51
CA LYS A 121 15.10 -5.73 34.31
C LYS A 121 14.97 -5.38 32.82
N CYS A 122 15.70 -6.05 31.93
CA CYS A 122 15.54 -5.88 30.48
C CYS A 122 14.12 -6.25 30.01
N LYS A 123 13.54 -7.35 30.49
CA LYS A 123 12.16 -7.72 30.16
C LYS A 123 11.15 -6.67 30.62
N ASP A 124 11.35 -6.08 31.79
CA ASP A 124 10.48 -5.02 32.30
C ASP A 124 10.61 -3.71 31.51
N LEU A 125 11.83 -3.36 31.08
CA LEU A 125 12.08 -2.24 30.16
C LEU A 125 11.41 -2.45 28.81
N ILE A 126 11.39 -3.69 28.29
CA ILE A 126 10.68 -4.00 27.03
C ILE A 126 9.18 -3.73 27.18
N LYS A 127 8.56 -4.23 28.25
CA LYS A 127 7.11 -4.08 28.50
C LYS A 127 6.66 -2.63 28.66
N LYS A 128 7.54 -1.75 29.14
CA LYS A 128 7.19 -0.36 29.47
C LYS A 128 7.81 0.64 28.49
N ASP A 129 9.12 0.80 28.59
CA ASP A 129 9.85 1.87 27.92
C ASP A 129 10.02 1.59 26.43
N MET A 130 10.33 0.35 26.03
CA MET A 130 10.42 -0.02 24.62
C MET A 130 9.05 0.03 23.96
N PHE A 131 8.00 -0.46 24.63
CA PHE A 131 6.62 -0.34 24.16
C PHE A 131 6.24 1.11 23.86
N LYS A 132 6.54 2.02 24.80
CA LYS A 132 6.29 3.46 24.61
C LYS A 132 7.09 4.02 23.43
N LYS A 133 8.36 3.64 23.28
CA LYS A 133 9.20 4.07 22.16
C LYS A 133 8.69 3.57 20.80
N LEU A 134 8.24 2.32 20.74
CA LEU A 134 7.62 1.76 19.54
C LEU A 134 6.30 2.48 19.19
N LYS A 135 5.44 2.78 20.17
CA LYS A 135 4.22 3.60 19.97
C LYS A 135 4.55 4.97 19.38
N GLU A 136 5.55 5.65 19.94
CA GLU A 136 6.04 6.93 19.42
C GLU A 136 6.55 6.79 17.97
N ALA A 137 7.37 5.77 17.69
CA ALA A 137 7.95 5.54 16.36
C ALA A 137 6.88 5.23 15.29
N PHE A 138 5.86 4.44 15.64
CA PHE A 138 4.79 4.07 14.71
C PHE A 138 3.73 5.14 14.52
N THR A 139 3.69 6.21 15.32
CA THR A 139 2.69 7.29 15.18
C THR A 139 2.68 7.91 13.78
N THR A 140 3.82 7.95 13.09
CA THR A 140 3.94 8.50 11.72
C THR A 140 3.87 7.45 10.61
N LEU A 141 3.77 6.15 10.94
CA LEU A 141 3.85 5.05 9.96
C LEU A 141 2.78 5.16 8.86
N MET A 142 1.52 5.38 9.25
CA MET A 142 0.41 5.54 8.31
C MET A 142 0.63 6.71 7.35
N GLN A 143 1.21 7.81 7.85
CA GLN A 143 1.48 9.00 7.05
C GLN A 143 2.60 8.74 6.04
N GLU A 144 3.68 8.10 6.48
CA GLU A 144 4.83 7.74 5.64
C GLU A 144 4.44 6.76 4.53
N ILE A 145 3.68 5.71 4.83
CA ILE A 145 3.20 4.77 3.80
C ILE A 145 2.31 5.50 2.77
N GLY A 146 1.39 6.35 3.23
CA GLY A 146 0.49 7.11 2.35
C GLY A 146 1.20 8.16 1.47
N GLN A 147 2.40 8.62 1.85
CA GLN A 147 3.19 9.54 1.02
C GLN A 147 3.66 8.89 -0.29
N TYR A 148 3.89 7.57 -0.32
CA TYR A 148 4.28 6.86 -1.55
C TYR A 148 3.17 6.83 -2.61
N GLU A 149 1.90 6.86 -2.19
CA GLU A 149 0.78 6.99 -3.12
C GLU A 149 0.46 8.47 -3.43
N SER A 150 0.75 9.37 -2.48
CA SER A 150 0.50 10.81 -2.63
C SER A 150 1.64 11.59 -3.29
N ASP A 151 2.63 10.89 -3.86
CA ASP A 151 3.79 11.52 -4.50
C ASP A 151 3.34 12.44 -5.66
N PRO A 152 3.67 13.75 -5.62
CA PRO A 152 3.31 14.70 -6.67
C PRO A 152 3.78 14.31 -8.07
N GLU A 153 4.95 13.68 -8.20
CA GLU A 153 5.44 13.25 -9.52
C GLU A 153 4.62 12.10 -10.08
N LYS A 154 4.29 11.13 -9.23
CA LYS A 154 3.40 10.02 -9.56
C LYS A 154 2.02 10.52 -9.98
N LEU A 155 1.45 11.46 -9.22
CA LEU A 155 0.14 12.05 -9.52
C LEU A 155 0.15 12.83 -10.86
N LYS A 156 1.20 13.60 -11.14
CA LYS A 156 1.35 14.30 -12.43
C LYS A 156 1.45 13.33 -13.60
N LYS A 157 2.21 12.25 -13.46
CA LYS A 157 2.33 11.20 -14.48
C LYS A 157 0.98 10.51 -14.75
N ASP A 158 0.21 10.24 -13.69
CA ASP A 158 -1.13 9.67 -13.83
C ASP A 158 -2.09 10.63 -14.56
N GLN A 159 -2.08 11.92 -14.20
CA GLN A 159 -2.88 12.95 -14.88
C GLN A 159 -2.56 13.05 -16.38
N GLU A 160 -1.28 13.02 -16.74
CA GLU A 160 -0.87 13.07 -18.15
C GLU A 160 -1.26 11.79 -18.89
N ALA A 161 -1.09 10.62 -18.27
CA ALA A 161 -1.54 9.35 -18.86
C ALA A 161 -3.06 9.33 -19.10
N ARG A 162 -3.86 9.90 -18.18
CA ARG A 162 -5.31 10.07 -18.36
C ARG A 162 -5.63 10.99 -19.53
N ARG A 163 -4.96 12.14 -19.63
CA ARG A 163 -5.14 13.09 -20.74
C ARG A 163 -4.89 12.42 -22.09
N ILE A 164 -3.79 11.68 -22.20
CA ILE A 164 -3.44 10.94 -23.42
C ILE A 164 -4.48 9.86 -23.71
N ALA A 165 -4.88 9.07 -22.73
CA ALA A 165 -5.86 8.01 -22.91
C ALA A 165 -7.25 8.54 -23.31
N GLU A 166 -7.69 9.64 -22.72
CA GLU A 166 -8.94 10.32 -23.09
C GLU A 166 -8.92 10.79 -24.55
N GLU A 167 -7.79 11.36 -24.99
CA GLU A 167 -7.59 11.75 -26.37
C GLU A 167 -7.60 10.56 -27.34
N GLN A 168 -6.92 9.46 -26.99
CA GLN A 168 -6.94 8.23 -27.79
C GLN A 168 -8.36 7.64 -27.89
N VAL A 169 -9.12 7.64 -26.79
CA VAL A 169 -10.52 7.19 -26.77
C VAL A 169 -11.40 8.09 -27.64
N ARG A 170 -11.18 9.41 -27.63
CA ARG A 170 -11.91 10.36 -28.49
C ARG A 170 -11.65 10.06 -29.97
N LEU A 171 -10.39 9.95 -30.37
CA LEU A 171 -10.00 9.65 -31.74
C LEU A 171 -10.54 8.30 -32.21
N ALA A 172 -10.48 7.27 -31.36
CA ALA A 172 -11.04 5.95 -31.68
C ALA A 172 -12.57 5.98 -31.87
N LYS A 173 -13.29 6.81 -31.09
CA LYS A 173 -14.74 6.99 -31.25
C LYS A 173 -15.08 7.70 -32.56
N GLU A 174 -14.33 8.72 -32.95
CA GLU A 174 -14.48 9.44 -34.22
C GLU A 174 -14.24 8.50 -35.41
N GLN A 175 -13.11 7.80 -35.43
CA GLN A 175 -12.78 6.84 -36.49
C GLN A 175 -13.80 5.70 -36.61
N ASN A 176 -14.25 5.16 -35.48
CA ASN A 176 -15.27 4.12 -35.47
C ASN A 176 -16.64 4.66 -35.94
N GLY A 177 -16.96 5.92 -35.64
CA GLY A 177 -18.14 6.61 -36.17
C GLY A 177 -18.11 6.72 -37.69
N GLU A 178 -17.01 7.23 -38.25
CA GLU A 178 -16.81 7.34 -39.70
C GLU A 178 -16.87 5.97 -40.41
N LEU A 179 -16.29 4.94 -39.80
CA LEU A 179 -16.34 3.58 -40.33
C LEU A 179 -17.77 3.03 -40.36
N LYS A 180 -18.55 3.24 -39.30
CA LYS A 180 -19.96 2.84 -39.23
C LYS A 180 -20.80 3.53 -40.30
N GLU A 181 -20.57 4.82 -40.55
CA GLU A 181 -21.27 5.57 -41.60
C GLU A 181 -20.95 5.02 -43.01
N LYS A 182 -19.68 4.71 -43.28
CA LYS A 182 -19.27 4.09 -44.56
C LYS A 182 -19.94 2.74 -44.77
N ILE A 183 -19.92 1.87 -43.75
CA ILE A 183 -20.57 0.55 -43.80
C ILE A 183 -22.07 0.70 -44.05
N PHE A 184 -22.73 1.65 -43.37
CA PHE A 184 -24.15 1.92 -43.55
C PHE A 184 -24.47 2.38 -44.98
N TYR A 185 -23.67 3.29 -45.55
CA TYR A 185 -23.86 3.77 -46.91
C TYR A 185 -23.67 2.65 -47.95
N GLU A 186 -22.63 1.83 -47.79
CA GLU A 186 -22.40 0.66 -48.65
C GLU A 186 -23.56 -0.35 -48.58
N GLN A 187 -24.08 -0.64 -47.38
CA GLN A 187 -25.26 -1.50 -47.21
C GLN A 187 -26.47 -0.93 -47.94
N LYS A 188 -26.74 0.37 -47.78
CA LYS A 188 -27.86 1.04 -48.44
C LYS A 188 -27.75 0.99 -49.97
N LEU A 189 -26.55 1.15 -50.51
CA LEU A 189 -26.29 1.04 -51.96
C LEU A 189 -26.51 -0.39 -52.46
N LYS A 190 -26.02 -1.39 -51.73
CA LYS A 190 -26.26 -2.82 -52.04
C LYS A 190 -27.74 -3.19 -52.01
N GLU A 191 -28.49 -2.68 -51.04
CA GLU A 191 -29.94 -2.87 -50.98
C GLU A 191 -30.68 -2.23 -52.16
N GLN A 192 -30.26 -1.03 -52.59
CA GLN A 192 -30.83 -0.39 -53.78
C GLN A 192 -30.54 -1.20 -55.05
N GLN A 193 -29.30 -1.67 -55.22
CA GLN A 193 -28.92 -2.53 -56.35
C GLN A 193 -29.73 -3.82 -56.37
N MET A 194 -29.83 -4.54 -55.25
CA MET A 194 -30.65 -5.75 -55.15
C MET A 194 -32.12 -5.49 -55.49
N LYS A 195 -32.71 -4.37 -55.04
CA LYS A 195 -34.08 -4.00 -55.39
C LYS A 195 -34.25 -3.74 -56.89
N GLN A 196 -33.29 -3.08 -57.52
CA GLN A 196 -33.29 -2.84 -58.97
C GLN A 196 -33.16 -4.14 -59.76
N GLU A 197 -32.23 -5.01 -59.39
CA GLU A 197 -32.05 -6.32 -60.01
C GLU A 197 -33.31 -7.19 -59.88
N PHE A 198 -33.92 -7.23 -58.69
CA PHE A 198 -35.16 -7.95 -58.45
C PHE A 198 -36.31 -7.41 -59.31
N SER A 199 -36.45 -6.08 -59.42
CA SER A 199 -37.47 -5.45 -60.26
C SER A 199 -37.26 -5.75 -61.75
N GLN A 200 -36.02 -5.79 -62.24
CA GLN A 200 -35.73 -6.14 -63.63
C GLN A 200 -36.00 -7.62 -63.92
N PHE A 201 -35.68 -8.50 -62.97
CA PHE A 201 -35.97 -9.92 -63.08
C PHE A 201 -37.49 -10.18 -63.14
N ALA A 202 -38.29 -9.49 -62.33
CA ALA A 202 -39.74 -9.64 -62.30
C ALA A 202 -40.48 -9.09 -63.55
N GLN A 203 -39.81 -8.31 -64.40
CA GLN A 203 -40.36 -7.76 -65.65
C GLN A 203 -40.02 -8.61 -66.90
N LYS A 204 -39.18 -9.64 -66.75
CA LYS A 204 -38.93 -10.65 -67.78
C LYS A 204 -39.88 -11.83 -67.63
#